data_AF-H9ZMU5-F1
#
_entry.id   AF-H9ZMU5-F1
#
_cell.length_a   1.000
_cell.length_b   1.000
_cell.length_c   1.000
_cell.angle_alpha   90.00
_cell.angle_beta   90.00
_cell.angle_gamma   90.00
#
_symmetry.space_group_name_H-M   'P 1'
#
loop_
_entity.id
_entity.type
_entity.pdbx_description
1 polymer ?
#
loop_
_entity_poly.entity_id
_entity_poly.type
_entity_poly.pdbx_seq_one_letter_code
_entity_poly.pdbx_strand_id
1 'polypeptide(L)'
;EHILLSRQVGVPKIVVFLNKCDMVEDDEMIDLVEMEIRDLLTEYDFDGEGAPVIRGSALGALNGDSKWTGAINELMAAVDEYIPTPQRDADKTFLMPVEDVFTITGRGTVATGRVERGTVKVNEEVEIIGLKEEPTKTVVTGLEMFRKLLDFAVAGDNVGALLRGVDRHSVERGQVLAKPGTIKPHTVLKASVYALTQEEG
;
A
#
# COMPACT_ATOMS: atom_id res chain seq x y z
N GLU A 1 -7.38 15.55 -11.15
CA GLU A 1 -6.52 15.56 -9.94
C GLU A 1 -6.09 14.16 -9.50
N HIS A 2 -6.97 13.24 -9.10
CA HIS A 2 -6.55 11.91 -8.61
C HIS A 2 -5.71 11.10 -9.62
N ILE A 3 -6.00 11.18 -10.92
CA ILE A 3 -5.21 10.51 -11.96
C ILE A 3 -3.79 11.09 -12.03
N LEU A 4 -3.66 12.43 -12.06
CA LEU A 4 -2.38 13.13 -12.00
C LEU A 4 -1.56 12.73 -10.76
N LEU A 5 -2.19 12.75 -9.57
CA LEU A 5 -1.53 12.34 -8.33
C LEU A 5 -1.09 10.88 -8.37
N SER A 6 -1.93 9.99 -8.91
CA SER A 6 -1.61 8.56 -9.08
C SER A 6 -0.36 8.38 -9.94
N ARG A 7 -0.21 9.18 -11.00
CA ARG A 7 0.99 9.17 -11.82
C ARG A 7 2.22 9.64 -11.06
N GLN A 8 2.11 10.75 -10.32
CA GLN A 8 3.22 11.32 -9.54
C GLN A 8 3.72 10.39 -8.43
N VAL A 9 2.84 9.61 -7.80
CA VAL A 9 3.23 8.64 -6.77
C VAL A 9 3.60 7.26 -7.33
N GLY A 10 3.66 7.11 -8.66
CA GLY A 10 4.15 5.91 -9.33
C GLY A 10 3.15 4.74 -9.38
N VAL A 11 1.84 5.01 -9.39
CA VAL A 11 0.84 3.96 -9.64
C VAL A 11 1.02 3.42 -11.07
N PRO A 12 1.22 2.10 -11.26
CA PRO A 12 1.58 1.56 -12.58
C PRO A 12 0.37 1.31 -13.48
N LYS A 13 -0.80 1.00 -12.90
CA LYS A 13 -2.01 0.64 -13.63
C LYS A 13 -3.25 1.13 -12.89
N ILE A 14 -4.29 1.47 -13.65
CA ILE A 14 -5.60 1.88 -13.13
C ILE A 14 -6.67 0.97 -13.74
N VAL A 15 -7.61 0.53 -12.91
CA VAL A 15 -8.87 -0.09 -13.32
C VAL A 15 -9.98 0.90 -12.95
N VAL A 16 -10.92 1.12 -13.86
CA VAL A 16 -12.00 2.08 -13.67
C VAL A 16 -13.30 1.35 -13.35
N PHE A 17 -14.02 1.85 -12.35
CA PHE A 17 -15.41 1.47 -12.10
C PHE A 17 -16.31 2.69 -12.31
N LEU A 18 -17.07 2.69 -13.40
CA LEU A 18 -18.06 3.73 -13.69
C LEU A 18 -19.32 3.45 -12.88
N ASN A 19 -19.38 4.08 -11.70
CA ASN A 19 -20.45 3.88 -10.73
C ASN A 19 -21.71 4.71 -11.08
N LYS A 20 -22.83 4.36 -10.44
CA LYS A 20 -24.15 5.01 -10.57
C LYS A 20 -24.81 4.85 -11.95
N CYS A 21 -24.48 3.79 -12.68
CA CYS A 21 -25.18 3.47 -13.94
C CYS A 21 -26.67 3.13 -13.72
N ASP A 22 -27.12 2.89 -12.49
CA ASP A 22 -28.54 2.78 -12.15
C ASP A 22 -29.32 4.10 -12.20
N MET A 23 -28.61 5.23 -12.14
CA MET A 23 -29.19 6.58 -12.15
C MET A 23 -29.20 7.20 -13.55
N VAL A 24 -28.66 6.51 -14.55
CA VAL A 24 -28.54 6.98 -15.93
C VAL A 24 -29.36 6.04 -16.81
N GLU A 25 -30.37 6.58 -17.49
CA GLU A 25 -31.27 5.80 -18.36
C GLU A 25 -30.78 5.75 -19.81
N ASP A 26 -29.86 6.63 -20.19
CA ASP A 26 -29.33 6.76 -21.54
C ASP A 26 -27.93 6.13 -21.66
N ASP A 27 -27.86 5.01 -22.37
CA ASP A 27 -26.61 4.28 -22.60
C ASP A 27 -25.59 5.10 -23.42
N GLU A 28 -26.03 6.01 -24.30
CA GLU A 28 -25.13 6.87 -25.09
C GLU A 28 -24.38 7.86 -24.19
N MET A 29 -25.02 8.34 -23.12
CA MET A 29 -24.36 9.19 -22.13
C MET A 29 -23.28 8.43 -21.36
N ILE A 30 -23.52 7.15 -21.04
CA ILE A 30 -22.55 6.29 -20.37
C ILE A 30 -21.34 6.04 -21.28
N ASP A 31 -21.58 5.79 -22.57
CA ASP A 31 -20.53 5.63 -23.58
C ASP A 31 -19.66 6.89 -23.72
N LEU A 32 -20.28 8.06 -23.75
CA LEU A 32 -19.56 9.33 -23.82
C LEU A 32 -18.67 9.55 -22.59
N VAL A 33 -19.17 9.28 -21.38
CA VAL A 33 -18.38 9.40 -20.16
C VAL A 33 -17.22 8.42 -20.15
N GLU A 34 -17.41 7.19 -20.65
CA GLU A 34 -16.32 6.24 -20.79
C GLU A 34 -15.24 6.78 -21.75
N MET A 35 -15.61 7.33 -22.90
CA MET A 35 -14.65 7.96 -23.82
C MET A 35 -13.85 9.07 -23.13
N GLU A 36 -14.53 9.98 -22.41
CA GLU A 36 -13.86 11.07 -21.68
C GLU A 36 -12.88 10.55 -20.62
N ILE A 37 -13.22 9.46 -19.92
CA ILE A 37 -12.31 8.83 -18.96
C ILE A 37 -11.08 8.24 -19.66
N ARG A 38 -11.25 7.60 -20.82
CA ARG A 38 -10.14 7.02 -21.59
C ARG A 38 -9.20 8.09 -22.12
N ASP A 39 -9.75 9.21 -22.59
CA ASP A 39 -8.97 10.36 -23.01
C ASP A 39 -8.18 10.95 -21.83
N LEU A 40 -8.82 11.10 -20.67
CA LEU A 40 -8.17 11.60 -19.46
C LEU A 40 -7.08 10.67 -18.92
N LEU A 41 -7.25 9.35 -19.02
CA LEU A 41 -6.19 8.40 -18.69
C LEU A 41 -5.00 8.56 -19.63
N THR A 42 -5.27 8.68 -20.93
CA THR A 42 -4.24 8.88 -21.96
C THR A 42 -3.48 10.19 -21.77
N GLU A 43 -4.18 11.28 -21.42
CA GLU A 43 -3.59 12.59 -21.12
C GLU A 43 -2.53 12.53 -20.02
N TYR A 44 -2.72 11.67 -19.01
CA TYR A 44 -1.80 11.52 -17.87
C TYR A 44 -0.92 10.26 -17.96
N ASP A 45 -0.62 9.79 -19.18
CA ASP A 45 0.27 8.67 -19.47
C ASP A 45 -0.16 7.32 -18.84
N PHE A 46 -1.46 7.12 -18.66
CA PHE A 46 -2.04 5.80 -18.39
C PHE A 46 -2.58 5.16 -19.67
N ASP A 47 -2.79 3.85 -19.62
CA ASP A 47 -3.30 3.06 -20.75
C ASP A 47 -4.81 3.30 -20.92
N GLY A 48 -5.21 4.40 -21.57
CA GLY A 48 -6.62 4.74 -21.79
C GLY A 48 -7.36 3.76 -22.71
N GLU A 49 -6.66 3.14 -23.67
CA GLU A 49 -7.26 2.15 -24.56
C GLU A 49 -7.41 0.78 -23.89
N GLY A 50 -6.37 0.32 -23.17
CA GLY A 50 -6.31 -1.01 -22.57
C GLY A 50 -6.81 -1.11 -21.13
N ALA A 51 -6.96 0.01 -20.40
CA ALA A 51 -7.49 -0.03 -19.04
C ALA A 51 -8.93 -0.58 -19.02
N PRO A 52 -9.22 -1.57 -18.15
CA PRO A 52 -10.58 -2.05 -17.98
C PRO A 52 -11.48 -0.97 -17.38
N VAL A 53 -12.65 -0.78 -17.99
CA VAL A 53 -13.72 0.12 -17.49
C VAL A 53 -14.96 -0.74 -17.26
N ILE A 54 -15.36 -0.88 -16.00
CA ILE A 54 -16.50 -1.70 -15.60
C ILE A 54 -17.63 -0.76 -15.21
N ARG A 55 -18.81 -0.95 -15.82
CA ARG A 55 -20.01 -0.14 -15.59
C ARG A 55 -20.88 -0.81 -14.55
N GLY A 56 -21.36 -0.05 -13.56
CA GLY A 56 -22.20 -0.66 -12.54
C GLY A 56 -22.82 0.29 -11.52
N SER A 57 -23.49 -0.32 -10.55
CA SER A 57 -24.03 0.37 -9.38
C SER A 57 -23.53 -0.29 -8.11
N ALA A 58 -22.65 0.39 -7.38
CA ALA A 58 -22.20 -0.08 -6.08
C ALA A 58 -23.36 -0.14 -5.07
N LEU A 59 -24.31 0.80 -5.15
CA LEU A 59 -25.49 0.81 -4.29
C LEU A 59 -26.44 -0.34 -4.62
N GLY A 60 -26.71 -0.58 -5.90
CA GLY A 60 -27.51 -1.71 -6.35
C GLY A 60 -26.90 -3.05 -5.94
N ALA A 61 -25.60 -3.22 -6.14
CA ALA A 61 -24.87 -4.42 -5.73
C ALA A 61 -24.92 -4.63 -4.20
N LEU A 62 -24.73 -3.57 -3.41
CA LEU A 62 -24.79 -3.62 -1.95
C LEU A 62 -26.18 -4.02 -1.44
N ASN A 63 -27.24 -3.58 -2.12
CA ASN A 63 -28.62 -3.93 -1.81
C ASN A 63 -29.01 -5.35 -2.30
N GLY A 64 -28.09 -6.06 -2.96
CA GLY A 64 -28.32 -7.42 -3.44
C GLY A 64 -29.11 -7.49 -4.75
N ASP A 65 -29.16 -6.41 -5.53
CA ASP A 65 -29.76 -6.46 -6.86
C ASP A 65 -28.92 -7.33 -7.80
N SER A 66 -29.51 -8.43 -8.25
CA SER A 66 -28.89 -9.38 -9.18
C SER A 66 -28.34 -8.72 -10.45
N LYS A 67 -28.94 -7.62 -10.92
CA LYS A 67 -28.45 -6.87 -12.08
C LYS A 67 -27.04 -6.30 -11.87
N TRP A 68 -26.74 -5.84 -10.65
CA TRP A 68 -25.53 -5.06 -10.35
C TRP A 68 -24.46 -5.83 -9.60
N THR A 69 -24.84 -6.89 -8.88
CA THR A 69 -23.88 -7.77 -8.17
C THR A 69 -22.82 -8.36 -9.10
N GLY A 70 -23.18 -8.66 -10.36
CA GLY A 70 -22.25 -9.17 -11.37
C GLY A 70 -21.09 -8.21 -11.69
N ALA A 71 -21.37 -6.90 -11.74
CA ALA A 71 -20.37 -5.89 -12.08
C ALA A 71 -19.24 -5.80 -11.03
N ILE A 72 -19.51 -6.13 -9.77
CA ILE A 72 -18.46 -6.17 -8.73
C ILE A 72 -17.54 -7.37 -8.95
N ASN A 73 -18.08 -8.52 -9.34
CA ASN A 73 -17.27 -9.70 -9.65
C ASN A 73 -16.43 -9.46 -10.91
N GLU A 74 -16.99 -8.80 -11.92
CA GLU A 74 -16.28 -8.40 -13.13
C GLU A 74 -15.15 -7.40 -12.81
N LEU A 75 -15.40 -6.41 -11.96
CA LEU A 75 -14.38 -5.48 -11.47
C LEU A 75 -13.22 -6.22 -10.79
N MET A 76 -13.53 -7.18 -9.90
CA MET A 76 -12.48 -7.95 -9.22
C MET A 76 -11.71 -8.86 -10.17
N ALA A 77 -12.38 -9.47 -11.15
CA ALA A 77 -11.72 -10.27 -12.18
C ALA A 77 -10.77 -9.41 -13.04
N ALA A 78 -11.21 -8.20 -13.42
CA ALA A 78 -10.37 -7.25 -14.14
C ALA A 78 -9.16 -6.81 -13.32
N VAL A 79 -9.32 -6.62 -12.00
CA VAL A 79 -8.19 -6.36 -11.09
C VAL A 79 -7.19 -7.51 -11.11
N ASP A 80 -7.67 -8.76 -10.97
CA ASP A 80 -6.81 -9.94 -10.93
C ASP A 80 -6.05 -10.18 -12.25
N GLU A 81 -6.69 -9.91 -13.40
CA GLU A 81 -6.10 -10.12 -14.73
C GLU A 81 -5.19 -8.95 -15.16
N TYR A 82 -5.65 -7.71 -14.95
CA TYR A 82 -4.98 -6.54 -15.49
C TYR A 82 -3.82 -6.07 -14.60
N ILE A 83 -3.96 -6.14 -13.27
CA ILE A 83 -2.92 -5.67 -12.35
C ILE A 83 -1.93 -6.82 -12.11
N PRO A 84 -0.67 -6.71 -12.59
CA PRO A 84 0.29 -7.77 -12.38
C PRO A 84 0.53 -7.95 -10.88
N THR A 85 0.64 -9.20 -10.44
CA THR A 85 1.04 -9.48 -9.06
C THR A 85 2.40 -8.83 -8.82
N PRO A 86 2.52 -7.87 -7.89
CA PRO A 86 3.77 -7.18 -7.68
C PRO A 86 4.83 -8.18 -7.22
N GLN A 87 6.01 -8.10 -7.82
CA GLN A 87 7.13 -8.92 -7.38
C GLN A 87 7.50 -8.50 -5.96
N ARG A 88 7.21 -9.38 -4.99
CA ARG A 88 7.58 -9.16 -3.61
C ARG A 88 9.08 -9.40 -3.48
N ASP A 89 9.79 -8.41 -2.93
CA ASP A 89 11.21 -8.49 -2.61
C ASP A 89 11.49 -9.38 -1.38
N ALA A 90 10.79 -10.51 -1.24
CA ALA A 90 10.85 -11.38 -0.07
C ALA A 90 12.24 -11.99 0.18
N ASP A 91 13.05 -12.14 -0.88
CA ASP A 91 14.42 -12.66 -0.82
C ASP A 91 15.46 -11.62 -0.36
N LYS A 92 15.09 -10.34 -0.30
CA LYS A 92 15.98 -9.28 0.21
C LYS A 92 16.09 -9.35 1.74
N THR A 93 17.00 -8.57 2.30
CA THR A 93 17.10 -8.42 3.76
C THR A 93 15.90 -7.65 4.31
N PHE A 94 15.29 -8.17 5.39
CA PHE A 94 14.14 -7.55 6.04
C PHE A 94 14.32 -6.06 6.31
N LEU A 95 13.33 -5.27 5.91
CA LEU A 95 13.18 -3.86 6.26
C LEU A 95 11.69 -3.52 6.32
N MET A 96 11.27 -2.89 7.41
CA MET A 96 9.92 -2.41 7.65
C MET A 96 9.97 -1.01 8.26
N PRO A 97 9.50 0.04 7.55
CA PRO A 97 9.35 1.36 8.13
C PRO A 97 8.36 1.36 9.30
N VAL A 98 8.69 2.11 10.35
CA VAL A 98 7.78 2.31 11.48
C VAL A 98 6.85 3.47 11.16
N GLU A 99 5.57 3.16 11.02
CA GLU A 99 4.49 4.12 10.75
C GLU A 99 3.80 4.59 12.03
N ASP A 100 3.59 3.68 12.98
CA ASP A 100 3.00 3.97 14.29
C ASP A 100 3.53 3.00 15.36
N VAL A 101 3.38 3.38 16.64
CA VAL A 101 3.88 2.63 17.80
C VAL A 101 2.81 2.56 18.88
N PHE A 102 2.48 1.34 19.27
CA PHE A 102 1.50 1.04 20.32
C PHE A 102 2.16 0.35 21.51
N THR A 103 1.54 0.48 22.67
CA THR A 103 1.89 -0.32 23.84
C THR A 103 0.70 -1.18 24.20
N ILE A 104 0.89 -2.49 24.21
CA ILE A 104 -0.11 -3.43 24.68
C ILE A 104 0.24 -3.79 26.13
N THR A 105 -0.63 -3.41 27.05
CA THR A 105 -0.47 -3.70 28.48
C THR A 105 -0.23 -5.20 28.69
N GLY A 106 0.87 -5.55 29.35
CA GLY A 106 1.24 -6.94 29.64
C GLY A 106 1.88 -7.71 28.48
N ARG A 107 1.97 -7.15 27.26
CA ARG A 107 2.70 -7.77 26.14
C ARG A 107 3.95 -7.00 25.72
N GLY A 108 3.89 -5.67 25.71
CA GLY A 108 5.03 -4.81 25.34
C GLY A 108 4.71 -3.83 24.20
N THR A 109 5.76 -3.38 23.52
CA THR A 109 5.69 -2.36 22.46
C THR A 109 5.52 -3.01 21.09
N VAL A 110 4.56 -2.52 20.31
CA VAL A 110 4.27 -2.96 18.96
C VAL A 110 4.57 -1.82 17.99
N ALA A 111 5.46 -2.06 17.04
CA ALA A 111 5.68 -1.16 15.90
C ALA A 111 4.88 -1.65 14.70
N THR A 112 4.13 -0.76 14.05
CA THR A 112 3.34 -1.10 12.87
C THR A 112 3.92 -0.48 11.61
N GLY A 113 3.79 -1.18 10.49
CA GLY A 113 4.08 -0.65 9.17
C GLY A 113 3.97 -1.71 8.09
N ARG A 114 4.18 -1.29 6.84
CA ARG A 114 4.34 -2.20 5.72
C ARG A 114 5.75 -2.77 5.68
N VAL A 115 5.90 -4.09 5.56
CA VAL A 115 7.21 -4.68 5.24
C VAL A 115 7.60 -4.22 3.83
N GLU A 116 8.63 -3.40 3.72
CA GLU A 116 9.07 -2.85 2.44
C GLU A 116 9.80 -3.91 1.61
N ARG A 117 10.65 -4.70 2.27
CA ARG A 117 11.39 -5.79 1.63
C ARG A 117 11.77 -6.89 2.62
N GLY A 118 12.09 -8.06 2.08
CA GLY A 118 12.55 -9.23 2.81
C GLY A 118 11.46 -9.93 3.59
N THR A 119 11.90 -10.76 4.53
CA THR A 119 11.05 -11.59 5.38
C THR A 119 11.55 -11.53 6.82
N VAL A 120 10.64 -11.45 7.79
CA VAL A 120 10.93 -11.62 9.22
C VAL A 120 10.07 -12.71 9.81
N LYS A 121 10.65 -13.53 10.67
CA LYS A 121 9.93 -14.58 11.42
C LYS A 121 9.82 -14.20 12.89
N VAL A 122 8.79 -14.75 13.55
CA VAL A 122 8.72 -14.68 15.01
C VAL A 122 9.98 -15.32 15.62
N ASN A 123 10.52 -14.65 16.63
CA ASN A 123 11.78 -14.89 17.32
C ASN A 123 13.06 -14.53 16.56
N GLU A 124 12.99 -13.83 15.43
CA GLU A 124 14.18 -13.27 14.78
C GLU A 124 14.64 -11.96 15.42
N GLU A 125 15.97 -11.76 15.44
CA GLU A 125 16.59 -10.52 15.88
C GLU A 125 16.49 -9.45 14.79
N VAL A 126 16.15 -8.22 15.21
CA VAL A 126 16.05 -7.03 14.35
C VAL A 126 16.73 -5.85 15.04
N GLU A 127 17.11 -4.86 14.24
CA GLU A 127 17.61 -3.57 14.71
C GLU A 127 16.56 -2.48 14.44
N ILE A 128 16.36 -1.61 15.42
CA ILE A 128 15.64 -0.34 15.28
C ILE A 128 16.68 0.71 14.87
N ILE A 129 16.53 1.28 13.67
CA ILE A 129 17.53 2.14 13.04
C ILE A 129 16.90 3.46 12.61
N GLY A 130 17.64 4.56 12.77
CA GLY A 130 17.23 5.91 12.35
C GLY A 130 16.98 6.83 13.53
N LEU A 131 17.11 8.15 13.31
CA LEU A 131 16.92 9.26 14.26
C LEU A 131 17.84 9.26 15.50
N LYS A 132 18.51 8.14 15.78
CA LYS A 132 19.53 7.95 16.82
C LYS A 132 20.81 7.45 16.18
N GLU A 133 21.96 7.77 16.77
CA GLU A 133 23.28 7.37 16.23
C GLU A 133 23.47 5.86 16.24
N GLU A 134 23.11 5.19 17.35
CA GLU A 134 23.35 3.76 17.54
C GLU A 134 22.07 2.92 17.31
N PRO A 135 22.13 1.90 16.44
CA PRO A 135 21.07 0.91 16.30
C PRO A 135 20.75 0.20 17.63
N THR A 136 19.46 0.03 17.92
CA THR A 136 19.02 -0.75 19.08
C THR A 136 18.58 -2.14 18.65
N LYS A 137 19.21 -3.18 19.18
CA LYS A 137 18.86 -4.58 18.92
C LYS A 137 17.66 -5.02 19.74
N THR A 138 16.76 -5.78 19.12
CA THR A 138 15.63 -6.43 19.80
C THR A 138 15.24 -7.71 19.07
N VAL A 139 14.25 -8.43 19.59
CA VAL A 139 13.70 -9.64 18.99
C VAL A 139 12.22 -9.42 18.72
N VAL A 140 11.78 -9.78 17.51
CA VAL A 140 10.35 -9.82 17.17
C VAL A 140 9.74 -11.03 17.85
N THR A 141 8.85 -10.82 18.82
CA THR A 141 8.23 -11.90 19.63
C THR A 141 6.82 -12.25 19.19
N GLY A 142 6.25 -11.46 18.29
CA GLY A 142 4.96 -11.73 17.68
C GLY A 142 4.76 -10.86 16.45
N LEU A 143 4.03 -11.40 15.48
CA LEU A 143 3.59 -10.69 14.28
C LEU A 143 2.08 -10.82 14.19
N GLU A 144 1.40 -9.72 13.90
CA GLU A 144 -0.06 -9.69 13.78
C GLU A 144 -0.50 -8.86 12.57
N MET A 145 -1.46 -9.37 11.80
CA MET A 145 -2.14 -8.65 10.73
C MET A 145 -3.66 -8.82 10.92
N PHE A 146 -4.40 -7.73 11.07
CA PHE A 146 -5.87 -7.75 11.21
C PHE A 146 -6.40 -8.79 12.24
N ARG A 147 -5.86 -8.79 13.46
CA ARG A 147 -6.22 -9.74 14.54
C ARG A 147 -5.87 -11.21 14.26
N LYS A 148 -5.05 -11.49 13.24
CA LYS A 148 -4.51 -12.81 12.96
C LYS A 148 -3.03 -12.84 13.32
N LEU A 149 -2.65 -13.82 14.13
CA LEU A 149 -1.25 -14.10 14.44
C LEU A 149 -0.58 -14.71 13.22
N LEU A 150 0.66 -14.28 12.96
CA LEU A 150 1.49 -14.76 11.86
C LEU A 150 2.77 -15.38 12.39
N ASP A 151 3.24 -16.45 11.76
CA ASP A 151 4.55 -17.04 12.04
C ASP A 151 5.69 -16.24 11.38
N PHE A 152 5.38 -15.57 10.27
CA PHE A 152 6.30 -14.73 9.51
C PHE A 152 5.54 -13.63 8.75
N ALA A 153 6.25 -12.58 8.37
CA ALA A 153 5.76 -11.50 7.52
C ALA A 153 6.72 -11.29 6.36
N VAL A 154 6.17 -11.02 5.17
CA VAL A 154 6.95 -10.80 3.94
C VAL A 154 6.70 -9.41 3.37
N ALA A 155 7.57 -8.98 2.46
CA ALA A 155 7.39 -7.76 1.69
C ALA A 155 5.95 -7.58 1.17
N GLY A 156 5.37 -6.40 1.42
CA GLY A 156 4.00 -6.03 1.10
C GLY A 156 2.99 -6.19 2.24
N ASP A 157 3.31 -6.98 3.27
CA ASP A 157 2.40 -7.21 4.40
C ASP A 157 2.35 -5.99 5.33
N ASN A 158 1.15 -5.53 5.70
CA ASN A 158 0.97 -4.51 6.74
C ASN A 158 0.80 -5.22 8.09
N VAL A 159 1.81 -5.12 8.96
CA VAL A 159 1.88 -5.91 10.20
C VAL A 159 2.17 -5.06 11.42
N GLY A 160 1.76 -5.55 12.59
CA GLY A 160 2.29 -5.13 13.88
C GLY A 160 3.34 -6.12 14.37
N ALA A 161 4.55 -5.63 14.65
CA ALA A 161 5.65 -6.40 15.20
C ALA A 161 5.82 -6.12 16.70
N LEU A 162 5.62 -7.12 17.55
CA LEU A 162 5.81 -7.03 19.00
C LEU A 162 7.30 -7.17 19.35
N LEU A 163 7.88 -6.15 19.97
CA LEU A 163 9.31 -6.06 20.23
C LEU A 163 9.66 -6.38 21.69
N ARG A 164 10.65 -7.25 21.89
CA ARG A 164 11.07 -7.68 23.22
C ARG A 164 11.86 -6.60 23.95
N GLY A 165 11.41 -6.25 25.16
CA GLY A 165 12.17 -5.38 26.07
C GLY A 165 12.36 -3.95 25.57
N VAL A 166 11.53 -3.53 24.60
CA VAL A 166 11.57 -2.21 24.01
C VAL A 166 10.51 -1.34 24.67
N ASP A 167 10.93 -0.18 25.17
CA ASP A 167 10.02 0.82 25.71
C ASP A 167 9.36 1.61 24.56
N ARG A 168 8.12 2.06 24.74
CA ARG A 168 7.39 2.83 23.74
C ARG A 168 8.17 4.07 23.29
N HIS A 169 8.81 4.77 24.21
CA HIS A 169 9.57 6.00 23.93
C HIS A 169 10.91 5.73 23.24
N SER A 170 11.33 4.47 23.16
CA SER A 170 12.55 4.10 22.45
C SER A 170 12.36 3.90 20.95
N VAL A 171 11.11 3.80 20.48
CA VAL A 171 10.73 3.66 19.07
C VAL A 171 9.83 4.82 18.64
N GLU A 172 10.10 5.40 17.49
CA GLU A 172 9.30 6.48 16.93
C GLU A 172 9.13 6.38 15.41
N ARG A 173 8.10 7.06 14.91
CA ARG A 173 7.80 7.12 13.48
C ARG A 173 8.98 7.72 12.72
N GLY A 174 9.33 7.11 11.58
CA GLY A 174 10.48 7.50 10.75
C GLY A 174 11.74 6.66 11.01
N GLN A 175 11.74 5.83 12.06
CA GLN A 175 12.71 4.73 12.19
C GLN A 175 12.30 3.53 11.33
N VAL A 176 13.20 2.58 11.18
CA VAL A 176 12.96 1.31 10.49
C VAL A 176 13.32 0.13 11.40
N LEU A 177 12.57 -0.97 11.28
CA LEU A 177 13.02 -2.28 11.73
C LEU A 177 13.75 -2.95 10.58
N ALA A 178 14.97 -3.43 10.81
CA ALA A 178 15.75 -4.09 9.76
C ALA A 178 16.49 -5.31 10.29
N LYS A 179 16.87 -6.21 9.37
CA LYS A 179 17.79 -7.30 9.70
C LYS A 179 19.12 -6.70 10.20
N PRO A 180 19.72 -7.21 11.30
CA PRO A 180 20.91 -6.60 11.89
C PRO A 180 22.05 -6.40 10.89
N GLY A 181 22.65 -5.21 10.90
CA GLY A 181 23.79 -4.84 10.07
C GLY A 181 23.50 -4.63 8.57
N THR A 182 22.23 -4.62 8.16
CA THR A 182 21.87 -4.54 6.72
C THR A 182 21.58 -3.13 6.21
N ILE A 183 21.42 -2.16 7.10
CA ILE A 183 21.26 -0.74 6.78
C ILE A 183 21.93 0.11 7.86
N LYS A 184 22.38 1.31 7.51
CA LYS A 184 23.00 2.27 8.43
C LYS A 184 22.30 3.63 8.31
N PRO A 185 22.18 4.38 9.42
CA PRO A 185 21.70 5.75 9.34
C PRO A 185 22.76 6.65 8.70
N HIS A 186 22.32 7.60 7.87
CA HIS A 186 23.17 8.58 7.21
C HIS A 186 22.58 9.99 7.38
N THR A 187 23.43 11.00 7.57
CA THR A 187 23.02 12.41 7.71
C THR A 187 23.35 13.26 6.49
N VAL A 188 24.23 12.78 5.61
CA VAL A 188 24.65 13.45 4.38
C VAL A 188 24.40 12.51 3.21
N LEU A 189 23.67 13.01 2.21
CA LEU A 189 23.34 12.28 1.00
C LEU A 189 23.39 13.20 -0.22
N LYS A 190 23.60 12.61 -1.39
CA LYS A 190 23.45 13.30 -2.67
C LYS A 190 22.08 12.97 -3.23
N ALA A 191 21.23 13.98 -3.40
CA ALA A 191 19.90 13.84 -3.97
C ALA A 191 19.77 14.60 -5.29
N SER A 192 18.89 14.10 -6.17
CA SER A 192 18.30 14.90 -7.23
C SER A 192 16.91 15.33 -6.75
N VAL A 193 16.60 16.61 -6.89
CA VAL A 193 15.35 17.20 -6.42
C VAL A 193 14.67 17.87 -7.60
N TYR A 194 13.38 17.62 -7.77
CA TYR A 194 12.51 18.33 -8.69
C TYR A 194 11.60 19.25 -7.88
N ALA A 195 11.59 20.55 -8.21
CA ALA A 195 10.68 21.51 -7.63
C ALA A 195 9.49 21.68 -8.56
N LEU A 196 8.28 21.50 -8.04
CA LEU A 196 7.05 21.66 -8.80
C LEU A 196 6.93 23.09 -9.33
N THR A 197 6.32 23.23 -10.51
CA THR A 197 5.90 24.53 -11.03
C THR A 197 4.63 24.99 -10.32
N GLN A 198 4.31 26.30 -10.39
CA GLN A 198 3.08 26.85 -9.83
C GLN A 198 1.80 26.21 -10.40
N GLU A 199 1.87 25.72 -11.64
CA GLU A 199 0.75 25.07 -12.33
C GLU A 199 0.54 23.63 -11.82
N GLU A 200 1.60 22.99 -11.31
CA GLU A 200 1.57 21.65 -10.71
C GLU A 200 1.31 21.67 -9.19
N GLY A 201 1.58 22.79 -8.51
CA GLY A 201 1.39 22.97 -7.06
C GLY A 201 2.23 24.09 -6.46
#